data_AF-A0A6P1FPL7-F1
#
_entry.id   AF-A0A6P1FPL7-F1
#
_cell.length_a   1.000
_cell.length_b   1.000
_cell.length_c   1.000
_cell.angle_alpha   90.00
_cell.angle_beta   90.00
_cell.angle_gamma   90.00
#
_symmetry.space_group_name_H-M   'P 1'
#
loop_
_entity.id
_entity.type
_entity.pdbx_description
1 polymer ?
#
loop_
_entity_poly.entity_id
_entity_poly.type
_entity_poly.pdbx_seq_one_letter_code
_entity_poly.pdbx_strand_id
1 'polypeptide(L)'
;MGWFSRLFTGAPAAPEETAPALPSVPTSEDILAALDRVGARTEGRVPGIVAARIQRIDETVREMVPRLDRLGGMSRQGHTVVATATSYLPEAVEGYLRLPRDFADRRAVHRGKTSLMILCDQLDLLGGTLDRISDAVSRQDASALIAHGQFLAEKFTESSLSPSGLDAPPQPGAPSGSGSLTPPSAS
;
A
#
# COMPACT_ATOMS: atom_id res chain seq x y z
N MET A 1 -62.73 -28.98 29.29
CA MET A 1 -62.46 -30.37 29.72
C MET A 1 -62.03 -31.17 28.51
N GLY A 2 -60.84 -31.71 28.33
CA GLY A 2 -59.57 -31.78 29.06
C GLY A 2 -58.53 -32.41 28.08
N TRP A 3 -57.24 -32.32 28.33
CA TRP A 3 -56.45 -33.31 29.08
C TRP A 3 -55.80 -34.37 28.15
N PHE A 4 -54.46 -34.28 28.01
CA PHE A 4 -53.50 -35.24 27.43
C PHE A 4 -53.48 -35.31 25.88
N SER A 5 -52.42 -34.88 25.19
CA SER A 5 -51.07 -35.44 25.31
C SER A 5 -49.97 -34.45 24.95
N ARG A 6 -48.98 -34.29 25.84
CA ARG A 6 -47.60 -34.02 25.45
C ARG A 6 -46.96 -35.36 25.10
N LEU A 7 -46.16 -35.39 24.03
CA LEU A 7 -44.73 -35.76 24.04
C LEU A 7 -44.26 -36.22 22.64
N PHE A 8 -43.08 -35.71 22.26
CA PHE A 8 -42.26 -36.04 21.07
C PHE A 8 -42.85 -35.52 19.74
N THR A 9 -42.13 -34.85 18.85
CA THR A 9 -40.72 -35.01 18.46
C THR A 9 -40.32 -33.79 17.61
N GLY A 10 -39.03 -33.46 17.59
CA GLY A 10 -38.48 -32.19 17.12
C GLY A 10 -38.93 -31.72 15.73
N ALA A 11 -39.16 -30.41 15.63
CA ALA A 11 -39.08 -29.73 14.36
C ALA A 11 -37.62 -29.81 13.89
N PRO A 12 -37.33 -30.28 12.66
CA PRO A 12 -35.98 -30.24 12.14
C PRO A 12 -35.53 -28.78 12.10
N ALA A 13 -34.37 -28.52 12.71
CA ALA A 13 -33.63 -27.29 12.48
C ALA A 13 -33.59 -27.05 10.97
N ALA A 14 -34.06 -25.88 10.56
CA ALA A 14 -33.87 -25.42 9.20
C ALA A 14 -32.38 -25.60 8.85
N PRO A 15 -32.05 -26.22 7.70
CA PRO A 15 -30.65 -26.34 7.31
C PRO A 15 -30.06 -24.93 7.31
N GLU A 16 -29.02 -24.74 8.12
CA GLU A 16 -28.18 -23.55 8.09
C GLU A 16 -27.78 -23.35 6.63
N GLU A 17 -28.39 -22.34 6.01
CA GLU A 17 -28.01 -21.82 4.72
C GLU A 17 -26.55 -21.39 4.87
N THR A 18 -25.64 -22.30 4.49
CA THR A 18 -24.21 -22.05 4.46
C THR A 18 -24.02 -20.93 3.46
N ALA A 19 -23.98 -19.70 3.96
CA ALA A 19 -23.68 -18.54 3.16
C ALA A 19 -22.39 -18.85 2.39
N PRO A 20 -22.34 -18.63 1.06
CA PRO A 20 -21.15 -18.92 0.30
C PRO A 20 -19.99 -18.14 0.92
N ALA A 21 -18.95 -18.86 1.35
CA ALA A 21 -17.75 -18.24 1.87
C ALA A 21 -17.19 -17.34 0.77
N LEU A 22 -17.33 -16.03 0.95
CA LEU A 22 -16.79 -15.06 0.02
C LEU A 22 -15.28 -15.31 -0.10
N PRO A 23 -14.69 -15.28 -1.31
CA PRO A 23 -13.26 -15.46 -1.44
C PRO A 23 -12.55 -14.40 -0.60
N SER A 24 -11.71 -14.85 0.34
CA SER A 24 -10.91 -13.96 1.18
C SER A 24 -9.90 -13.22 0.32
N VAL A 25 -9.70 -11.92 0.61
CA VAL A 25 -8.63 -11.13 -0.03
C VAL A 25 -7.29 -11.81 0.28
N PRO A 26 -6.42 -12.05 -0.72
CA PRO A 26 -5.12 -12.68 -0.49
C PRO A 26 -4.30 -11.88 0.51
N THR A 27 -3.72 -12.57 1.49
CA THR A 27 -2.83 -11.97 2.49
C THR A 27 -1.42 -11.76 1.92
N SER A 28 -0.61 -10.98 2.63
CA SER A 28 0.83 -10.83 2.31
C SER A 28 1.55 -12.17 2.25
N GLU A 29 1.21 -13.12 3.12
CA GLU A 29 1.77 -14.47 3.10
C GLU A 29 1.36 -15.23 1.84
N ASP A 30 0.08 -15.14 1.43
CA ASP A 30 -0.42 -15.78 0.20
C ASP A 30 0.30 -15.26 -1.05
N ILE A 31 0.61 -13.96 -1.08
CA ILE A 31 1.34 -13.30 -2.17
C ILE A 31 2.75 -13.88 -2.26
N LEU A 32 3.48 -13.92 -1.14
CA LEU A 32 4.85 -14.45 -1.10
C LEU A 32 4.88 -15.94 -1.45
N ALA A 33 3.95 -16.72 -0.91
CA ALA A 33 3.81 -18.15 -1.22
C ALA A 33 3.42 -18.39 -2.69
N ALA A 34 2.70 -17.46 -3.34
CA ALA A 34 2.43 -17.54 -4.77
C ALA A 34 3.71 -17.33 -5.60
N LEU A 35 4.54 -16.36 -5.23
CA LEU A 35 5.82 -16.13 -5.90
C LEU A 35 6.79 -17.31 -5.72
N ASP A 36 6.88 -17.88 -4.52
CA ASP A 36 7.70 -19.06 -4.24
C ASP A 36 7.29 -20.25 -5.13
N ARG A 37 5.98 -20.45 -5.31
CA ARG A 37 5.45 -21.49 -6.21
C ARG A 37 5.82 -21.24 -7.67
N VAL A 38 5.82 -20.00 -8.13
CA VAL A 38 6.28 -19.65 -9.49
C VAL A 38 7.78 -19.94 -9.65
N GLY A 39 8.59 -19.53 -8.67
CA GLY A 39 10.03 -19.81 -8.64
C GLY A 39 10.32 -21.30 -8.75
N ALA A 40 9.79 -22.10 -7.81
CA ALA A 40 9.97 -23.54 -7.80
C ALA A 40 9.49 -24.23 -9.09
N ARG A 41 8.40 -23.73 -9.68
CA ARG A 41 7.85 -24.32 -10.92
C ARG A 41 8.70 -24.02 -12.15
N THR A 42 9.42 -22.90 -12.16
CA THR A 42 10.22 -22.44 -13.31
C THR A 42 11.69 -22.86 -13.23
N GLU A 43 12.17 -23.22 -12.04
CA GLU A 43 13.53 -23.69 -11.80
C GLU A 43 13.94 -24.80 -12.78
N GLY A 44 15.00 -24.57 -13.55
CA GLY A 44 15.52 -25.50 -14.57
C GLY A 44 14.61 -25.78 -15.76
N ARG A 45 13.42 -25.15 -15.84
CA ARG A 45 12.38 -25.44 -16.86
C ARG A 45 12.15 -24.30 -17.84
N VAL A 46 12.69 -23.12 -17.56
CA VAL A 46 12.58 -21.94 -18.42
C VAL A 46 13.97 -21.45 -18.86
N PRO A 47 14.10 -20.83 -20.05
CA PRO A 47 15.34 -20.19 -20.47
C PRO A 47 15.76 -19.06 -19.50
N GLY A 48 17.06 -18.80 -19.37
CA GLY A 48 17.60 -17.80 -18.44
C GLY A 48 17.00 -16.40 -18.62
N ILE A 49 16.64 -16.03 -19.86
CA ILE A 49 16.01 -14.74 -20.17
C ILE A 49 14.59 -14.58 -19.57
N VAL A 50 13.88 -15.70 -19.39
CA VAL A 50 12.58 -15.76 -18.71
C VAL A 50 12.79 -15.78 -17.20
N ALA A 51 13.73 -16.59 -16.71
CA ALA A 51 14.05 -16.68 -15.29
C ALA A 51 14.43 -15.31 -14.70
N ALA A 52 15.29 -14.55 -15.39
CA ALA A 52 15.71 -13.22 -14.95
C ALA A 52 14.54 -12.23 -14.84
N ARG A 53 13.55 -12.31 -15.72
CA ARG A 53 12.34 -11.47 -15.68
C ARG A 53 11.41 -11.85 -14.54
N ILE A 54 11.23 -13.15 -14.32
CA ILE A 54 10.46 -13.66 -13.18
C ILE A 54 11.11 -13.19 -11.88
N GLN A 55 12.44 -13.31 -11.76
CA GLN A 55 13.19 -12.86 -10.58
C GLN A 55 13.02 -11.36 -10.34
N ARG A 56 13.11 -10.52 -11.39
CA ARG A 56 12.86 -9.07 -11.24
C ARG A 56 11.45 -8.78 -10.72
N ILE A 57 10.43 -9.48 -11.25
CA ILE A 57 9.05 -9.33 -10.77
C ILE A 57 8.95 -9.76 -9.30
N ASP A 58 9.54 -10.91 -8.94
CA ASP A 58 9.58 -11.43 -7.57
C ASP A 58 10.18 -10.40 -6.60
N GLU A 59 11.38 -9.89 -6.91
CA GLU A 59 12.07 -8.89 -6.10
C GLU A 59 11.22 -7.63 -5.90
N THR A 60 10.64 -7.11 -6.99
CA THR A 60 9.83 -5.88 -6.97
C THR A 60 8.56 -6.07 -6.13
N VAL A 61 7.87 -7.21 -6.29
CA VAL A 61 6.67 -7.51 -5.49
C VAL A 61 7.04 -7.65 -4.02
N ARG A 62 8.11 -8.38 -3.68
CA ARG A 62 8.57 -8.56 -2.29
C ARG A 62 8.89 -7.23 -1.61
N GLU A 63 9.47 -6.27 -2.34
CA GLU A 63 9.71 -4.92 -1.82
C GLU A 63 8.39 -4.18 -1.51
N MET A 64 7.36 -4.39 -2.34
CA MET A 64 6.07 -3.73 -2.20
C MET A 64 5.16 -4.38 -1.16
N VAL A 65 5.29 -5.68 -0.86
CA VAL A 65 4.42 -6.40 0.08
C VAL A 65 4.28 -5.68 1.43
N PRO A 66 5.37 -5.24 2.11
CA PRO A 66 5.26 -4.51 3.38
C PRO A 66 4.55 -3.15 3.27
N ARG A 67 4.44 -2.59 2.06
CA ARG A 67 3.82 -1.29 1.79
C ARG A 67 2.37 -1.42 1.32
N LEU A 68 1.84 -2.63 1.11
CA LEU A 68 0.48 -2.86 0.59
C LEU A 68 -0.62 -2.24 1.46
N ASP A 69 -0.45 -2.24 2.78
CA ASP A 69 -1.41 -1.61 3.69
C ASP A 69 -1.47 -0.08 3.46
N ARG A 70 -0.33 0.54 3.13
CA ARG A 70 -0.21 1.99 2.85
C ARG A 70 -0.70 2.38 1.46
N LEU A 71 -0.59 1.46 0.51
CA LEU A 71 -1.24 1.57 -0.80
C LEU A 71 -2.77 1.66 -0.66
N GLY A 72 -3.32 1.35 0.52
CA GLY A 72 -4.74 1.19 0.77
C GLY A 72 -5.16 -0.17 0.25
N GLY A 73 -5.59 -1.09 1.13
CA GLY A 73 -5.87 -2.49 0.81
C GLY A 73 -6.89 -2.74 -0.33
N MET A 74 -7.53 -1.69 -0.85
CA MET A 74 -8.46 -1.70 -1.98
C MET A 74 -8.07 -0.76 -3.14
N SER A 75 -6.88 -0.16 -3.12
CA SER A 75 -6.47 0.71 -4.22
C SER A 75 -6.19 -0.10 -5.48
N ARG A 76 -6.38 0.54 -6.64
CA ARG A 76 -6.10 -0.06 -7.94
C ARG A 76 -4.65 -0.54 -8.06
N GLN A 77 -3.72 0.18 -7.45
CA GLN A 77 -2.30 -0.16 -7.44
C GLN A 77 -2.02 -1.39 -6.56
N GLY A 78 -2.54 -1.41 -5.33
CA GLY A 78 -2.46 -2.58 -4.45
C GLY A 78 -3.05 -3.82 -5.10
N HIS A 79 -4.25 -3.71 -5.67
CA HIS A 79 -4.89 -4.82 -6.40
C HIS A 79 -4.03 -5.32 -7.57
N THR A 80 -3.38 -4.43 -8.32
CA THR A 80 -2.49 -4.82 -9.43
C THR A 80 -1.30 -5.64 -8.93
N VAL A 81 -0.69 -5.25 -7.80
CA VAL A 81 0.43 -5.99 -7.20
C VAL A 81 -0.03 -7.39 -6.75
N VAL A 82 -1.15 -7.46 -6.02
CA VAL A 82 -1.71 -8.74 -5.55
C VAL A 82 -2.04 -9.65 -6.74
N ALA A 83 -2.79 -9.16 -7.72
CA ALA A 83 -3.20 -9.93 -8.89
C ALA A 83 -2.01 -10.37 -9.75
N THR A 84 -0.94 -9.57 -9.82
CA THR A 84 0.27 -9.97 -10.53
C THR A 84 0.90 -11.21 -9.92
N ALA A 85 1.06 -11.24 -8.59
CA ALA A 85 1.67 -12.36 -7.90
C ALA A 85 0.78 -13.61 -7.87
N THR A 86 -0.54 -13.43 -7.67
CA THR A 86 -1.45 -14.56 -7.43
C THR A 86 -2.13 -15.08 -8.68
N SER A 87 -2.16 -14.32 -9.78
CA SER A 87 -2.90 -14.68 -10.99
C SER A 87 -2.09 -14.47 -12.27
N TYR A 88 -1.66 -13.24 -12.57
CA TYR A 88 -1.13 -12.91 -13.90
C TYR A 88 0.22 -13.57 -14.19
N LEU A 89 1.17 -13.49 -13.25
CA LEU A 89 2.47 -14.12 -13.41
C LEU A 89 2.36 -15.65 -13.46
N PRO A 90 1.66 -16.33 -12.52
CA PRO A 90 1.44 -17.78 -12.61
C PRO A 90 0.80 -18.21 -13.93
N GLU A 91 -0.25 -17.52 -14.39
CA GLU A 91 -0.97 -17.88 -15.62
C GLU A 91 -0.08 -17.75 -16.86
N ALA A 92 0.68 -16.66 -16.99
CA ALA A 92 1.60 -16.46 -18.11
C ALA A 92 2.66 -17.57 -18.18
N VAL A 93 3.25 -17.90 -17.03
CA VAL A 93 4.26 -18.95 -16.91
C VAL A 93 3.65 -20.32 -17.20
N GLU A 94 2.48 -20.64 -16.65
CA GLU A 94 1.79 -21.91 -16.89
C GLU A 94 1.42 -22.10 -18.37
N GLY A 95 0.97 -21.03 -19.02
CA GLY A 95 0.66 -21.04 -20.45
C GLY A 95 1.87 -21.45 -21.30
N TYR A 96 3.04 -20.88 -21.01
CA TYR A 96 4.28 -21.26 -21.67
C TYR A 96 4.75 -22.68 -21.28
N LEU A 97 4.57 -23.07 -20.01
CA LEU A 97 5.00 -24.38 -19.53
C LEU A 97 4.15 -25.53 -20.08
N ARG A 98 2.91 -25.28 -20.51
CA ARG A 98 2.03 -26.28 -21.14
C ARG A 98 2.45 -26.65 -22.56
N LEU A 99 3.24 -25.81 -23.23
CA LEU A 99 3.68 -26.03 -24.59
C LEU A 99 4.92 -26.94 -24.66
N PRO A 100 5.05 -27.80 -25.69
CA PRO A 100 6.31 -28.47 -26.01
C PRO A 100 7.42 -27.43 -26.25
N ARG A 101 8.62 -27.63 -25.68
CA ARG A 101 9.72 -26.63 -25.72
C ARG A 101 10.13 -26.27 -27.14
N ASP A 102 10.31 -27.27 -28.00
CA ASP A 102 10.69 -27.07 -29.39
C ASP A 102 9.70 -26.17 -30.15
N PHE A 103 8.40 -26.35 -29.88
CA PHE A 103 7.35 -25.52 -30.45
C PHE A 103 7.38 -24.09 -29.89
N ALA A 104 7.47 -23.96 -28.57
CA ALA A 104 7.42 -22.67 -27.88
C ALA A 104 8.57 -21.73 -28.29
N ASP A 105 9.74 -22.31 -28.57
CA ASP A 105 10.97 -21.56 -28.82
C ASP A 105 11.18 -21.23 -30.30
N ARG A 106 10.70 -22.08 -31.22
CA ARG A 106 11.04 -21.97 -32.65
C ARG A 106 9.87 -21.60 -33.55
N ARG A 107 8.63 -21.90 -33.14
CA ARG A 107 7.46 -21.71 -34.00
C ARG A 107 6.86 -20.34 -33.76
N ALA A 108 6.76 -19.55 -34.83
CA ALA A 108 5.98 -18.32 -34.80
C ALA A 108 4.49 -18.65 -34.61
N VAL A 109 3.85 -18.01 -33.64
CA VAL A 109 2.45 -18.24 -33.26
C VAL A 109 1.60 -16.99 -33.40
N HIS A 110 2.19 -15.79 -33.30
CA HIS A 110 1.44 -14.54 -33.43
C HIS A 110 2.33 -13.42 -33.96
N ARG A 111 1.96 -12.84 -35.11
CA ARG A 111 2.68 -11.70 -35.73
C ARG A 111 4.20 -11.94 -35.85
N GLY A 112 4.60 -13.16 -36.21
CA GLY A 112 6.01 -13.56 -36.33
C GLY A 112 6.73 -13.85 -35.01
N LYS A 113 6.08 -13.64 -33.85
CA LYS A 113 6.66 -13.94 -32.53
C LYS A 113 6.41 -15.39 -32.14
N THR A 114 7.39 -15.99 -31.47
CA THR A 114 7.27 -17.30 -30.82
C THR A 114 6.58 -17.16 -29.46
N SER A 115 6.13 -18.26 -28.88
CA SER A 115 5.53 -18.25 -27.53
C SER A 115 6.52 -17.75 -26.47
N LEU A 116 7.81 -18.06 -26.62
CA LEU A 116 8.87 -17.53 -25.78
C LEU A 116 8.93 -16.00 -25.85
N MET A 117 8.91 -15.42 -27.06
CA MET A 117 8.95 -13.96 -27.22
C MET A 117 7.72 -13.29 -26.62
N ILE A 118 6.55 -13.89 -26.79
CA ILE A 118 5.29 -13.39 -26.22
C ILE A 118 5.34 -13.41 -24.69
N LEU A 119 5.86 -14.49 -24.09
CA LEU A 119 6.06 -14.54 -22.65
C LEU A 119 7.00 -13.45 -22.17
N CYS A 120 8.13 -13.22 -22.86
CA CYS A 120 9.06 -12.15 -22.50
C CYS A 120 8.36 -10.78 -22.52
N ASP A 121 7.57 -10.47 -23.56
CA ASP A 121 6.81 -9.23 -23.64
C ASP A 121 5.81 -9.08 -22.47
N GLN A 122 5.12 -10.16 -22.11
CA GLN A 122 4.17 -10.17 -20.99
C GLN A 122 4.88 -9.91 -19.64
N LEU A 123 6.01 -10.57 -19.40
CA LEU A 123 6.79 -10.37 -18.20
C LEU A 123 7.41 -8.97 -18.13
N ASP A 124 7.87 -8.42 -19.26
CA ASP A 124 8.37 -7.04 -19.35
C ASP A 124 7.25 -6.02 -19.05
N LEU A 125 6.02 -6.27 -19.53
CA LEU A 125 4.85 -5.45 -19.21
C LEU A 125 4.49 -5.51 -17.72
N LEU A 126 4.51 -6.71 -17.12
CA LEU A 126 4.25 -6.88 -15.69
C LEU A 126 5.32 -6.16 -14.86
N GLY A 127 6.60 -6.44 -15.10
CA GLY A 127 7.71 -5.80 -14.41
C GLY A 127 7.69 -4.28 -14.52
N GLY A 128 7.56 -3.73 -15.74
CA GLY A 128 7.50 -2.28 -15.93
C GLY A 128 6.25 -1.61 -15.33
N THR A 129 5.18 -2.36 -15.09
CA THR A 129 4.01 -1.84 -14.37
C THR A 129 4.25 -1.80 -12.87
N LEU A 130 4.84 -2.86 -12.31
CA LEU A 130 5.23 -2.92 -10.90
C LEU A 130 6.28 -1.86 -10.55
N ASP A 131 7.28 -1.65 -11.39
CA ASP A 131 8.30 -0.61 -11.20
C ASP A 131 7.67 0.79 -11.09
N ARG A 132 6.71 1.11 -11.97
CA ARG A 132 6.00 2.39 -11.95
C ARG A 132 5.17 2.57 -10.68
N ILE A 133 4.58 1.49 -10.17
CA ILE A 133 3.85 1.52 -8.90
C ILE A 133 4.83 1.74 -7.75
N SER A 134 5.94 0.98 -7.70
CA SER A 134 6.96 1.11 -6.65
C SER A 134 7.57 2.51 -6.61
N ASP A 135 7.88 3.09 -7.76
CA ASP A 135 8.38 4.47 -7.87
C ASP A 135 7.34 5.50 -7.41
N ALA A 136 6.07 5.35 -7.81
CA ALA A 136 5.00 6.24 -7.36
C ALA A 136 4.83 6.23 -5.83
N VAL A 137 4.87 5.05 -5.21
CA VAL A 137 4.82 4.90 -3.74
C VAL A 137 6.03 5.56 -3.09
N SER A 138 7.23 5.29 -3.61
CA SER A 138 8.47 5.85 -3.08
C SER A 138 8.49 7.38 -3.14
N ARG A 139 7.95 7.98 -4.21
CA ARG A 139 7.79 9.44 -4.34
C ARG A 139 6.78 10.01 -3.35
N GLN A 140 5.69 9.30 -3.09
CA GLN A 140 4.71 9.71 -2.09
C GLN A 140 5.33 9.73 -0.69
N ASP A 141 6.08 8.68 -0.34
CA ASP A 141 6.78 8.57 0.94
C ASP A 141 7.84 9.69 1.10
N ALA A 142 8.62 9.95 0.04
CA ALA A 142 9.59 11.04 0.04
C ALA A 142 8.91 12.41 0.23
N SER A 143 7.77 12.64 -0.42
CA SER A 143 7.01 13.89 -0.29
C SER A 143 6.47 14.07 1.13
N ALA A 144 5.96 12.99 1.75
CA ALA A 144 5.49 13.01 3.13
C ALA A 144 6.64 13.33 4.12
N LEU A 145 7.83 12.77 3.89
CA LEU A 145 9.01 13.05 4.71
C LEU A 145 9.44 14.52 4.63
N ILE A 146 9.44 15.10 3.42
CA ILE A 146 9.76 16.52 3.20
C ILE A 146 8.76 17.42 3.94
N ALA A 147 7.46 17.16 3.78
CA ALA A 147 6.41 17.92 4.44
C ALA A 147 6.53 17.86 5.98
N HIS A 148 6.87 16.69 6.52
CA HIS A 148 7.11 16.55 7.95
C HIS A 148 8.31 17.38 8.43
N GLY A 149 9.41 17.41 7.66
CA GLY A 149 10.58 18.23 7.97
C GLY A 149 10.28 19.73 7.97
N GLN A 150 9.49 20.20 7.00
CA GLN A 150 9.05 21.61 6.93
C GLN A 150 8.20 21.98 8.15
N PHE A 151 7.24 21.12 8.51
CA PHE A 151 6.42 21.32 9.71
C PHE A 151 7.26 21.42 11.00
N LEU A 152 8.27 20.56 11.16
CA LEU A 152 9.17 20.62 12.32
C LEU A 152 9.95 21.95 12.34
N ALA A 153 10.48 22.38 11.20
CA ALA A 153 11.23 23.63 11.10
C ALA A 153 10.36 24.85 11.49
N GLU A 154 9.11 24.90 11.02
CA GLU A 154 8.14 25.93 11.39
C GLU A 154 7.87 25.94 12.90
N LYS A 155 7.61 24.77 13.50
CA LYS A 155 7.27 24.66 14.93
C LYS A 155 8.40 25.10 15.86
N PHE A 156 9.65 24.76 15.55
CA PHE A 156 10.78 25.16 16.39
C PHE A 156 11.23 26.61 16.12
N THR A 157 11.01 27.14 14.92
CA THR A 157 11.27 28.56 14.62
C THR A 157 10.26 29.47 15.34
N GLU A 158 8.98 29.14 15.31
CA GLU A 158 7.93 29.88 16.04
C GLU A 158 8.14 29.83 17.57
N SER A 159 8.60 28.69 18.11
CA SER A 159 8.89 28.52 19.54
C SER A 159 10.12 29.28 20.03
N SER A 160 11.13 29.50 19.17
CA SER A 160 12.35 30.25 19.50
C SER A 160 12.19 31.77 19.38
N LEU A 161 11.13 32.24 18.70
CA LEU A 161 10.80 33.66 18.56
C LEU A 161 9.94 34.23 19.69
N SER A 162 9.71 33.50 20.80
CA SER A 162 9.14 34.05 22.04
C SER A 162 10.18 34.39 23.12
N PRO A 163 10.93 35.50 22.97
CA PRO A 163 11.43 36.26 24.11
C PRO A 163 10.89 37.70 24.03
N SER A 164 9.60 37.88 24.27
CA SER A 164 9.01 39.21 24.47
C SER A 164 7.85 39.14 25.46
N GLY A 165 8.22 38.84 26.70
CA GLY A 165 7.36 38.93 27.88
C GLY A 165 8.15 39.25 29.16
N LEU A 166 9.41 39.67 29.04
CA LEU A 166 10.14 40.30 30.14
C LEU A 166 10.05 41.82 29.96
N ASP A 167 8.82 42.33 29.94
CA ASP A 167 8.60 43.74 30.22
C ASP A 167 8.92 43.96 31.70
N ALA A 168 9.76 44.94 31.93
CA ALA A 168 10.39 45.24 33.22
C ALA A 168 9.34 45.60 34.29
N PRO A 169 9.61 45.35 35.59
CA PRO A 169 8.68 45.73 36.64
C PRO A 169 8.58 47.27 36.75
N PRO A 170 7.38 47.88 36.81
CA PRO A 170 7.28 49.25 37.28
C PRO A 170 7.53 49.25 38.79
N GLN A 171 8.68 49.77 39.21
CA GLN A 171 8.90 50.13 40.61
C GLN A 171 7.88 51.21 41.02
N PRO A 172 7.13 51.04 42.12
CA PRO A 172 6.36 52.13 42.72
C PRO A 172 7.30 52.99 43.57
N GLY A 173 7.88 54.02 42.95
CA GLY A 173 8.49 55.14 43.65
C GLY A 173 7.44 56.18 44.00
N ALA A 174 7.05 56.26 45.28
CA ALA A 174 6.48 57.48 45.85
C ALA A 174 7.55 58.60 45.80
N PRO A 175 7.17 59.88 45.61
CA PRO A 175 6.75 60.64 46.78
C PRO A 175 5.55 61.58 46.55
N SER A 176 4.79 61.73 47.63
CA SER A 176 3.80 62.77 47.87
C SER A 176 4.40 64.16 47.68
N GLY A 177 3.83 64.94 46.78
CA GLY A 177 4.09 66.37 46.59
C GLY A 177 2.79 67.15 46.55
N SER A 178 2.21 67.40 47.72
CA SER A 178 1.12 68.38 47.89
C SER A 178 1.69 69.79 47.72
N GLY A 179 1.10 70.63 46.86
CA GLY A 179 1.45 72.05 46.82
C GLY A 179 0.84 72.87 45.68
N SER A 180 -0.24 73.59 46.02
CA SER A 180 -0.70 74.89 45.49
C SER A 180 -1.03 74.99 43.98
N LEU A 181 -2.31 75.08 43.62
CA LEU A 181 -3.13 76.31 43.53
C LEU A 181 -2.81 77.20 42.31
N THR A 182 -3.79 77.21 41.40
CA THR A 182 -4.06 78.04 40.22
C THR A 182 -3.86 79.55 40.43
N PRO A 183 -3.74 80.32 39.33
CA PRO A 183 -4.93 81.08 38.92
C PRO A 183 -5.21 81.04 37.40
N PRO A 184 -6.44 81.40 36.97
CA PRO A 184 -6.86 81.39 35.57
C PRO A 184 -6.44 82.66 34.81
N SER A 185 -6.08 82.53 33.53
CA SER A 185 -6.08 83.64 32.56
C SER A 185 -7.42 83.67 31.83
N ALA A 186 -8.05 84.84 31.83
CA ALA A 186 -9.21 85.18 31.03
C ALA A 186 -8.80 86.23 29.98
N SER A 187 -9.29 86.01 28.75
CA SER A 187 -9.34 86.91 27.58
C SER A 187 -8.02 87.26 26.88
#